data_AF-A0A285PT63-F1
#
_entry.id   AF-A0A285PT63-F1
#
_cell.length_a   1.000
_cell.length_b   1.000
_cell.length_c   1.000
_cell.angle_alpha   90.00
_cell.angle_beta   90.00
_cell.angle_gamma   90.00
#
_symmetry.space_group_name_H-M   'P 1'
#
loop_
_entity.id
_entity.type
_entity.pdbx_description
1 polymer ?
#
loop_
_entity_poly.entity_id
_entity_poly.type
_entity_poly.pdbx_seq_one_letter_code
_entity_poly.pdbx_strand_id
1 'polypeptide(L)'
;MALTRAFLKSMTLTDEQISAIIEEHSATVTGLKGEITKYKEDAEKVPDLQKKLEDYEKDDWKGKYEKEHADFEGYKAEQDKKASYNAKEAAYKKMLEDSGVSSKVINLALKASKETIDNLKIGTDGKLENATEVEKGIKEAYADYITTETTHGANVSNPPGGEPGKMTKKEIMEIKDAGERQKAIAENHELFGF
;
A
#
# COMPACT_ATOMS: atom_id res chain seq x y z
N MET A 1 -31.66 49.99 -53.81
CA MET A 1 -31.72 50.65 -55.13
C MET A 1 -30.32 50.67 -55.71
N ALA A 2 -30.14 50.28 -56.96
CA ALA A 2 -28.83 50.36 -57.61
C ALA A 2 -28.67 51.76 -58.22
N LEU A 3 -27.49 52.36 -58.08
CA LEU A 3 -27.14 53.58 -58.79
C LEU A 3 -27.08 53.28 -60.29
N THR A 4 -27.92 53.92 -61.10
CA THR A 4 -28.02 53.61 -62.54
C THR A 4 -27.32 54.64 -63.40
N ARG A 5 -26.73 54.20 -64.51
CA ARG A 5 -26.18 55.09 -65.55
C ARG A 5 -27.22 56.10 -66.04
N ALA A 6 -28.49 55.70 -66.18
CA ALA A 6 -29.57 56.58 -66.61
C ALA A 6 -29.83 57.73 -65.61
N PHE A 7 -29.83 57.43 -64.31
CA PHE A 7 -29.95 58.45 -63.25
C PHE A 7 -28.76 59.41 -63.27
N LEU A 8 -27.54 58.90 -63.38
CA LEU A 8 -26.34 59.76 -63.41
C LEU A 8 -26.25 60.61 -64.69
N LYS A 9 -26.73 60.12 -65.84
CA LYS A 9 -26.87 60.90 -67.09
C LYS A 9 -27.86 62.06 -66.93
N SER A 10 -28.94 61.89 -66.16
CA SER A 10 -29.89 62.97 -65.88
C SER A 10 -29.28 64.11 -65.06
N MET A 11 -28.13 63.89 -64.42
CA MET A 11 -27.36 64.88 -63.66
C MET A 11 -26.27 65.58 -64.50
N THR A 12 -26.28 65.43 -65.83
CA THR A 12 -25.34 66.08 -66.77
C THR A 12 -23.86 65.70 -66.61
N LEU A 13 -23.57 64.55 -65.99
CA LEU A 13 -22.21 64.02 -65.84
C LEU A 13 -21.67 63.43 -67.15
N THR A 14 -20.35 63.46 -67.35
CA THR A 14 -19.71 62.82 -68.51
C THR A 14 -19.73 61.30 -68.38
N ASP A 15 -19.65 60.58 -69.51
CA ASP A 15 -19.66 59.11 -69.48
C ASP A 15 -18.46 58.52 -68.71
N GLU A 16 -17.30 59.21 -68.62
CA GLU A 16 -16.18 58.81 -67.77
C GLU A 16 -16.47 59.01 -66.28
N GLN A 17 -17.01 60.17 -65.88
CA GLN A 17 -17.41 60.43 -64.49
C GLN A 17 -18.45 59.42 -64.02
N ILE A 18 -19.41 59.08 -64.89
CA ILE A 18 -20.43 58.08 -64.61
C ILE A 18 -19.81 56.70 -64.43
N SER A 19 -18.83 56.32 -65.25
CA SER A 19 -18.19 55.02 -65.17
C SER A 19 -17.37 54.88 -63.88
N ALA A 20 -16.57 55.89 -63.53
CA ALA A 20 -15.80 55.91 -62.28
C ALA A 20 -16.70 55.84 -61.04
N ILE A 21 -17.81 56.59 -61.02
CA ILE A 21 -18.78 56.57 -59.91
C ILE A 21 -19.44 55.19 -59.78
N ILE A 22 -19.83 54.56 -60.89
CA ILE A 22 -20.46 53.24 -60.87
C ILE A 22 -19.46 52.17 -60.40
N GLU A 23 -18.19 52.26 -60.80
CA GLU A 23 -17.14 51.32 -60.41
C GLU A 23 -16.86 51.39 -58.90
N GLU A 24 -16.58 52.57 -58.37
CA GLU A 24 -16.34 52.79 -56.93
C GLU A 24 -17.56 52.40 -56.07
N HIS A 25 -18.77 52.76 -56.52
CA HIS A 25 -20.00 52.35 -55.85
C HIS A 25 -20.20 50.84 -55.86
N SER A 26 -19.92 50.18 -56.99
CA SER A 26 -20.04 48.73 -57.12
C SER A 26 -19.02 47.99 -56.25
N ALA A 27 -17.79 48.51 -56.16
CA ALA A 27 -16.75 47.98 -55.27
C ALA A 27 -17.19 48.08 -53.80
N THR A 28 -17.68 49.25 -53.38
CA THR A 28 -18.17 49.47 -52.01
C THR A 28 -19.37 48.59 -51.68
N VAL A 29 -20.36 48.51 -52.58
CA VAL A 29 -21.55 47.66 -52.39
C VAL A 29 -21.18 46.18 -52.32
N THR A 30 -20.20 45.74 -53.11
CA THR A 30 -19.71 44.36 -53.07
C THR A 30 -18.98 44.07 -51.76
N GLY A 31 -18.14 44.99 -51.28
CA GLY A 31 -17.51 44.91 -49.96
C GLY A 31 -18.51 44.78 -48.82
N LEU A 32 -19.50 45.69 -48.78
CA LEU A 32 -20.57 45.67 -47.78
C LEU A 32 -21.40 44.39 -47.81
N LYS A 33 -21.70 43.85 -48.99
CA LYS A 33 -22.38 42.55 -49.11
C LYS A 33 -21.54 41.41 -48.53
N GLY A 34 -20.23 41.43 -48.76
CA GLY A 34 -19.30 40.46 -48.18
C GLY A 34 -19.29 40.51 -46.65
N GLU A 35 -19.23 41.71 -46.07
CA GLU A 35 -19.33 41.90 -44.61
C GLU A 35 -20.68 41.47 -44.04
N ILE A 36 -21.78 41.82 -44.71
CA ILE A 36 -23.14 41.39 -44.31
C ILE A 36 -23.23 39.87 -44.29
N THR A 37 -22.68 39.17 -45.28
CA THR A 37 -22.66 37.70 -45.30
C THR A 37 -21.88 37.16 -44.11
N LYS A 38 -20.67 37.67 -43.84
CA LYS A 38 -19.87 37.26 -42.68
C LYS A 38 -20.61 37.48 -41.36
N TYR A 39 -21.23 38.64 -41.17
CA TYR A 39 -21.98 38.94 -39.96
C TYR A 39 -23.23 38.08 -39.81
N LYS A 40 -23.89 37.71 -40.91
CA LYS A 40 -25.00 36.75 -40.86
C LYS A 40 -24.53 35.37 -40.42
N GLU A 41 -23.44 34.88 -40.99
CA GLU A 41 -22.85 33.59 -40.60
C GLU A 41 -22.44 33.57 -39.12
N ASP A 42 -21.91 34.68 -38.60
CA ASP A 42 -21.56 34.77 -37.17
C ASP A 42 -22.79 34.93 -36.28
N ALA A 43 -23.80 35.69 -36.70
CA ALA A 43 -25.06 35.83 -35.98
C ALA A 43 -25.81 34.49 -35.87
N GLU A 44 -25.75 33.64 -36.88
CA GLU A 44 -26.32 32.29 -36.85
C GLU A 44 -25.67 31.39 -35.80
N LYS A 45 -24.40 31.64 -35.42
CA LYS A 45 -23.70 30.88 -34.37
C LYS A 45 -24.02 31.35 -32.95
N VAL A 46 -24.55 32.57 -32.79
CA VAL A 46 -24.79 33.17 -31.47
C VAL A 46 -25.72 32.33 -30.59
N PRO A 47 -26.87 31.81 -31.07
CA PRO A 47 -27.76 30.99 -30.24
C PRO A 47 -27.09 29.71 -29.72
N ASP A 48 -26.31 29.03 -30.57
CA ASP A 48 -25.59 27.81 -30.19
C ASP A 48 -24.50 28.09 -29.15
N LEU A 49 -23.79 29.22 -29.28
CA LEU A 49 -22.80 29.65 -28.29
C LEU A 49 -23.45 30.05 -26.97
N GLN A 50 -24.59 30.73 -27.00
CA GLN A 50 -25.36 31.06 -25.79
C GLN A 50 -25.82 29.81 -25.06
N LYS A 51 -26.32 28.80 -25.79
CA LYS A 51 -26.71 27.53 -25.19
C LYS A 51 -25.53 26.81 -24.54
N LYS A 52 -24.38 26.75 -25.20
CA LYS A 52 -23.15 26.17 -24.63
C LYS A 52 -22.67 26.92 -23.39
N LEU A 53 -22.80 28.25 -23.37
CA LEU A 53 -22.45 29.07 -22.22
C LEU A 53 -23.38 28.76 -21.04
N GLU A 54 -24.70 28.74 -21.26
CA GLU A 54 -25.67 28.39 -20.22
C GLU A 54 -25.43 26.99 -19.66
N ASP A 55 -25.13 26.01 -20.53
CA ASP A 55 -24.84 24.63 -20.09
C ASP A 55 -23.54 24.58 -19.28
N TYR A 56 -22.54 25.40 -19.63
CA TYR A 56 -21.30 25.51 -18.87
C TYR A 56 -21.50 26.22 -17.52
N GLU A 57 -22.34 27.26 -17.46
CA GLU A 57 -22.67 27.98 -16.22
C GLU A 57 -23.54 27.17 -15.27
N LYS A 58 -24.42 26.30 -15.80
CA LYS A 58 -25.23 25.37 -15.00
C LYS A 58 -24.38 24.27 -14.36
N ASP A 59 -23.21 23.98 -14.93
CA ASP A 59 -22.35 22.93 -14.42
C ASP A 59 -21.37 23.49 -13.38
N ASP A 60 -21.52 23.03 -12.12
CA ASP A 60 -20.67 23.44 -11.00
C ASP A 60 -19.30 22.74 -11.06
N TRP A 61 -18.53 23.04 -12.11
CA TRP A 61 -17.21 22.44 -12.30
C TRP A 61 -16.26 22.75 -11.17
N LYS A 62 -16.39 23.94 -10.58
CA LYS A 62 -15.59 24.34 -9.44
C LYS A 62 -15.92 23.48 -8.21
N GLY A 63 -17.20 23.33 -7.86
CA GLY A 63 -17.59 22.48 -6.73
C GLY A 63 -17.29 21.00 -6.94
N LYS A 64 -17.46 20.49 -8.17
CA LYS A 64 -17.05 19.11 -8.53
C LYS A 64 -15.55 18.91 -8.36
N TYR A 65 -14.74 19.86 -8.84
CA TYR A 65 -13.29 19.82 -8.68
C TYR A 65 -12.86 19.89 -7.21
N GLU A 66 -13.40 20.85 -6.45
CA GLU A 66 -13.06 21.03 -5.03
C GLU A 66 -13.43 19.79 -4.21
N LYS A 67 -14.59 19.18 -4.51
CA LYS A 67 -15.02 17.93 -3.88
C LYS A 67 -14.08 16.76 -4.21
N GLU A 68 -13.82 16.52 -5.49
CA GLU A 68 -12.93 15.43 -5.91
C GLU A 68 -11.52 15.59 -5.32
N HIS A 69 -11.02 16.83 -5.27
CA HIS A 69 -9.74 17.14 -4.66
C HIS A 69 -9.73 16.85 -3.16
N ALA A 70 -10.79 17.25 -2.43
CA ALA A 70 -10.92 16.96 -1.01
C ALA A 70 -11.03 15.45 -0.72
N ASP A 71 -11.84 14.72 -1.51
CA ASP A 71 -12.00 13.27 -1.40
C ASP A 71 -10.66 12.55 -1.68
N PHE A 72 -9.90 13.02 -2.67
CA PHE A 72 -8.59 12.47 -3.02
C PHE A 72 -7.52 12.70 -1.93
N GLU A 73 -7.44 13.91 -1.37
CA GLU A 73 -6.53 14.20 -0.26
C GLU A 73 -6.93 13.43 1.01
N GLY A 74 -8.23 13.25 1.25
CA GLY A 74 -8.74 12.37 2.30
C GLY A 74 -8.31 10.92 2.11
N TYR A 75 -8.46 10.39 0.90
CA TYR A 75 -8.04 9.03 0.56
C TYR A 75 -6.54 8.81 0.77
N LYS A 76 -5.67 9.76 0.38
CA LYS A 76 -4.23 9.68 0.66
C LYS A 76 -3.94 9.59 2.16
N ALA A 77 -4.55 10.47 2.95
CA ALA A 77 -4.36 10.47 4.40
C ALA A 77 -4.82 9.16 5.05
N GLU A 78 -5.91 8.55 4.55
CA GLU A 78 -6.35 7.22 4.99
C GLU A 78 -5.37 6.11 4.58
N GLN A 79 -4.81 6.17 3.38
CA GLN A 79 -3.80 5.22 2.93
C GLN A 79 -2.52 5.31 3.76
N ASP A 80 -2.06 6.52 4.07
CA ASP A 80 -0.89 6.73 4.92
C ASP A 80 -1.11 6.21 6.34
N LYS A 81 -2.30 6.46 6.92
CA LYS A 81 -2.70 5.88 8.21
C LYS A 81 -2.71 4.36 8.15
N LYS A 82 -3.28 3.77 7.11
CA LYS A 82 -3.35 2.32 6.91
C LYS A 82 -1.95 1.71 6.74
N ALA A 83 -1.08 2.34 5.96
CA ALA A 83 0.30 1.90 5.78
C ALA A 83 1.09 1.96 7.09
N SER A 84 0.93 3.05 7.85
CA SER A 84 1.53 3.20 9.19
C SER A 84 1.04 2.12 10.15
N TYR A 85 -0.27 1.89 10.21
CA TYR A 85 -0.86 0.83 11.03
C TYR A 85 -0.33 -0.55 10.65
N ASN A 86 -0.29 -0.88 9.35
CA ASN A 86 0.21 -2.17 8.88
C ASN A 86 1.69 -2.40 9.26
N ALA A 87 2.52 -1.35 9.24
CA ALA A 87 3.91 -1.45 9.68
C ALA A 87 3.99 -1.76 11.19
N LYS A 88 3.16 -1.10 12.02
CA LYS A 88 3.07 -1.37 13.46
C LYS A 88 2.54 -2.79 13.74
N GLU A 89 1.52 -3.22 13.02
CA GLU A 89 0.93 -4.55 13.15
C GLU A 89 1.96 -5.64 12.79
N ALA A 90 2.72 -5.45 11.71
CA ALA A 90 3.78 -6.38 11.31
C ALA A 90 4.91 -6.45 12.37
N ALA A 91 5.32 -5.31 12.93
CA ALA A 91 6.33 -5.28 13.98
C ALA A 91 5.84 -5.96 15.27
N TYR A 92 4.60 -5.69 15.69
CA TYR A 92 4.00 -6.33 16.86
C TYR A 92 3.81 -7.83 16.67
N LYS A 93 3.37 -8.26 15.48
CA LYS A 93 3.27 -9.67 15.11
C LYS A 93 4.61 -10.38 15.27
N LYS A 94 5.69 -9.78 14.75
CA LYS A 94 7.04 -10.34 14.89
C LYS A 94 7.44 -10.46 16.36
N MET A 95 7.10 -9.49 17.20
CA MET A 95 7.37 -9.57 18.64
C MET A 95 6.58 -10.66 19.35
N LEU A 96 5.33 -10.95 18.95
CA LEU A 96 4.58 -12.10 19.45
C LEU A 96 5.29 -13.41 19.10
N GLU A 97 5.72 -13.55 17.84
CA GLU A 97 6.46 -14.72 17.34
C GLU A 97 7.79 -14.89 18.08
N ASP A 98 8.60 -13.83 18.18
CA ASP A 98 9.90 -13.83 18.87
C ASP A 98 9.76 -14.10 20.39
N SER A 99 8.60 -13.76 20.99
CA SER A 99 8.29 -14.08 22.40
C SER A 99 7.81 -15.52 22.61
N GLY A 100 7.71 -16.33 21.55
CA GLY A 100 7.28 -17.72 21.62
C GLY A 100 5.76 -17.92 21.73
N VAL A 101 4.96 -16.88 21.44
CA VAL A 101 3.49 -17.01 21.45
C VAL A 101 3.05 -17.96 20.34
N SER A 102 2.17 -18.91 20.68
CA SER A 102 1.65 -19.91 19.76
C SER A 102 1.04 -19.29 18.50
N SER A 103 1.48 -19.76 17.33
CA SER A 103 0.94 -19.34 16.01
C SER A 103 -0.58 -19.49 15.89
N LYS A 104 -1.19 -20.38 16.69
CA LYS A 104 -2.65 -20.58 16.75
C LYS A 104 -3.40 -19.35 17.30
N VAL A 105 -2.76 -18.53 18.13
CA VAL A 105 -3.41 -17.37 18.78
C VAL A 105 -2.93 -16.01 18.26
N ILE A 106 -1.85 -15.96 17.47
CA ILE A 106 -1.28 -14.69 16.96
C ILE A 106 -2.32 -13.82 16.24
N ASN A 107 -3.12 -14.41 15.35
CA ASN A 107 -4.16 -13.64 14.64
C ASN A 107 -5.26 -13.10 15.57
N LEU A 108 -5.55 -13.81 16.67
CA LEU A 108 -6.50 -13.33 17.68
C LEU A 108 -5.86 -12.21 18.52
N ALA A 109 -4.59 -12.37 18.89
CA ALA A 109 -3.80 -11.37 19.61
C ALA A 109 -3.73 -10.05 18.84
N LEU A 110 -3.43 -10.09 17.53
CA LEU A 110 -3.41 -8.88 16.69
C LEU A 110 -4.76 -8.17 16.66
N LYS A 111 -5.87 -8.92 16.57
CA LYS A 111 -7.22 -8.36 16.61
C LYS A 111 -7.60 -7.79 17.97
N ALA A 112 -7.14 -8.40 19.06
CA ALA A 112 -7.38 -7.93 20.42
C ALA A 112 -6.54 -6.68 20.75
N SER A 113 -5.35 -6.57 20.17
CA SER A 113 -4.38 -5.50 20.44
C SER A 113 -4.47 -4.32 19.46
N LYS A 114 -5.59 -4.13 18.74
CA LYS A 114 -5.72 -3.06 17.72
C LYS A 114 -5.38 -1.67 18.25
N GLU A 115 -5.95 -1.29 19.40
CA GLU A 115 -5.72 0.01 20.03
C GLU A 115 -4.29 0.14 20.55
N THR A 116 -3.73 -0.95 21.10
CA THR A 116 -2.31 -1.00 21.50
C THR A 116 -1.41 -0.75 20.30
N ILE A 117 -1.63 -1.47 19.19
CA ILE A 117 -0.87 -1.36 17.94
C ILE A 117 -0.95 0.05 17.37
N ASP A 118 -2.12 0.70 17.41
CA ASP A 118 -2.29 2.05 16.86
C ASP A 118 -1.43 3.08 17.63
N ASN A 119 -1.27 2.89 18.94
CA ASN A 119 -0.45 3.74 19.81
C ASN A 119 1.05 3.43 19.77
N LEU A 120 1.47 2.33 19.13
CA LEU A 120 2.88 1.99 18.98
C LEU A 120 3.61 2.99 18.08
N LYS A 121 4.91 3.13 18.31
CA LYS A 121 5.82 3.95 17.50
C LYS A 121 6.92 3.10 16.92
N ILE A 122 7.18 3.28 15.63
CA ILE A 122 8.29 2.68 14.92
C ILE A 122 9.45 3.68 14.92
N GLY A 123 10.60 3.27 15.44
CA GLY A 123 11.84 4.03 15.43
C GLY A 123 12.47 4.08 14.03
N THR A 124 13.56 4.85 13.91
CA THR A 124 14.26 5.08 12.64
C THR A 124 14.93 3.82 12.07
N ASP A 125 15.14 2.79 12.89
CA ASP A 125 15.68 1.48 12.51
C ASP A 125 14.59 0.50 12.02
N GLY A 126 13.33 0.94 11.96
CA GLY A 126 12.20 0.11 11.55
C GLY A 126 11.68 -0.83 12.64
N LYS A 127 12.14 -0.71 13.88
CA LYS A 127 11.66 -1.49 15.04
C LYS A 127 10.79 -0.64 15.96
N LEU A 128 10.13 -1.27 16.92
CA LEU A 128 9.34 -0.56 17.92
C LEU A 128 10.25 0.22 18.89
N GLU A 129 9.96 1.49 19.13
CA GLU A 129 10.76 2.34 20.04
C GLU A 129 10.83 1.75 21.46
N ASN A 130 9.70 1.23 21.96
CA ASN A 130 9.58 0.64 23.30
C ASN A 130 9.56 -0.90 23.25
N ALA A 131 10.41 -1.51 22.42
CA ALA A 131 10.41 -2.96 22.20
C ALA A 131 10.48 -3.77 23.52
N THR A 132 11.31 -3.38 24.49
CA THR A 132 11.44 -4.11 25.76
C THR A 132 10.17 -4.10 26.61
N GLU A 133 9.47 -2.97 26.67
CA GLU A 133 8.19 -2.84 27.40
C GLU A 133 7.09 -3.64 26.71
N VAL A 134 7.04 -3.59 25.38
CA VAL A 134 6.09 -4.36 24.57
C VAL A 134 6.33 -5.86 24.76
N GLU A 135 7.57 -6.32 24.77
CA GLU A 135 7.93 -7.72 24.95
C GLU A 135 7.49 -8.22 26.33
N LYS A 136 7.74 -7.42 27.37
CA LYS A 136 7.28 -7.73 28.73
C LYS A 136 5.75 -7.85 28.79
N GLY A 137 5.03 -6.88 28.21
CA GLY A 137 3.57 -6.91 28.15
C GLY A 137 3.03 -8.11 27.37
N ILE A 138 3.69 -8.51 26.28
CA ILE A 138 3.36 -9.73 25.53
C ILE A 138 3.53 -10.97 26.40
N LYS A 139 4.68 -11.09 27.08
CA LYS A 139 4.98 -12.25 27.94
C LYS A 139 4.01 -12.37 29.11
N GLU A 140 3.56 -11.25 29.66
CA GLU A 140 2.54 -11.22 30.71
C GLU A 140 1.15 -11.56 30.17
N ALA A 141 0.71 -10.93 29.07
CA ALA A 141 -0.64 -11.08 28.53
C ALA A 141 -0.89 -12.44 27.88
N TYR A 142 0.15 -13.06 27.29
CA TYR A 142 0.05 -14.31 26.55
C TYR A 142 0.83 -15.46 27.20
N ALA A 143 1.14 -15.35 28.51
CA ALA A 143 1.93 -16.34 29.26
C ALA A 143 1.47 -17.78 29.02
N ASP A 144 0.15 -18.03 29.10
CA ASP A 144 -0.46 -19.36 28.91
C ASP A 144 -0.36 -19.91 27.49
N TYR A 145 -0.03 -19.05 26.52
CA TYR A 145 0.08 -19.37 25.10
C TYR A 145 1.52 -19.40 24.60
N ILE A 146 2.50 -19.19 25.47
CA ILE A 146 3.92 -19.34 25.11
C ILE A 146 4.23 -20.82 25.03
N THR A 147 4.64 -21.28 23.84
CA THR A 147 4.98 -22.69 23.64
C THR A 147 6.36 -22.97 24.22
N THR A 148 6.44 -23.89 25.18
CA THR A 148 7.71 -24.46 25.63
C THR A 148 7.99 -25.71 24.81
N GLU A 149 9.04 -25.69 23.99
CA GLU A 149 9.54 -26.92 23.36
C GLU A 149 10.19 -27.77 24.45
N THR A 150 9.45 -28.78 24.92
CA THR A 150 10.00 -29.81 25.80
C THR A 150 10.42 -31.01 24.97
N THR A 151 11.71 -31.13 24.69
CA THR A 151 12.29 -32.37 24.15
C THR A 151 12.17 -33.47 25.20
N HIS A 152 11.19 -34.35 25.04
CA HIS A 152 11.18 -35.63 25.74
C HIS A 152 12.09 -36.61 24.99
N GLY A 153 13.01 -37.25 25.72
CA GLY A 153 13.74 -38.41 25.19
C GLY A 153 12.76 -39.52 24.78
N ALA A 154 13.19 -40.38 23.86
CA ALA A 154 12.37 -41.50 23.41
C ALA A 154 11.85 -42.30 24.62
N ASN A 155 10.53 -42.44 24.74
CA ASN A 155 9.91 -43.23 25.78
C ASN A 155 10.10 -44.72 25.43
N VAL A 156 11.25 -45.27 25.79
CA VAL A 156 11.55 -46.69 25.61
C VAL A 156 10.94 -47.47 26.77
N SER A 157 9.74 -48.02 26.57
CA SER A 157 9.05 -48.86 27.57
C SER A 157 9.86 -50.12 27.96
N ASN A 158 10.80 -50.52 27.11
CA ASN A 158 11.82 -51.52 27.37
C ASN A 158 13.14 -51.02 26.74
N PRO A 159 13.99 -50.28 27.47
CA PRO A 159 15.33 -50.01 26.97
C PRO A 159 16.01 -51.37 26.69
N PRO A 160 16.70 -51.55 25.55
CA PRO A 160 17.51 -52.74 25.35
C PRO A 160 18.46 -52.81 26.55
N GLY A 161 18.41 -53.94 27.27
CA GLY A 161 19.26 -54.14 28.44
C GLY A 161 20.69 -53.84 28.02
N GLY A 162 21.27 -52.76 28.54
CA GLY A 162 22.70 -52.57 28.43
C GLY A 162 23.34 -53.82 28.99
N GLU A 163 24.29 -54.41 28.25
CA GLU A 163 25.20 -55.37 28.87
C GLU A 163 25.64 -54.77 30.22
N PRO A 164 25.62 -55.55 31.31
CA PRO A 164 26.11 -55.07 32.59
C PRO A 164 27.49 -54.49 32.32
N GLY A 165 27.63 -53.17 32.54
CA GLY A 165 28.83 -52.45 32.16
C GLY A 165 30.04 -53.20 32.70
N LYS A 166 30.98 -53.56 31.81
CA LYS A 166 32.23 -54.24 32.20
C LYS A 166 32.82 -53.47 33.39
N MET A 167 32.88 -54.12 34.55
CA MET A 167 33.45 -53.50 35.76
C MET A 167 34.90 -53.12 35.46
N THR A 168 35.34 -51.94 35.86
CA THR A 168 36.74 -51.54 35.67
C THR A 168 37.66 -52.36 36.57
N LYS A 169 38.93 -52.51 36.17
CA LYS A 169 39.95 -53.22 36.95
C LYS A 169 40.04 -52.75 38.42
N LYS A 170 39.81 -51.45 38.64
CA LYS A 170 39.85 -50.83 39.95
C LYS A 170 38.66 -51.25 40.82
N GLU A 171 37.45 -51.22 40.26
CA GLU A 171 36.22 -51.65 40.95
C GLU A 171 36.28 -53.13 41.33
N ILE A 172 36.86 -53.96 40.47
CA ILE A 172 37.06 -55.40 40.75
C ILE A 172 38.06 -55.59 41.91
N MET A 173 39.16 -54.84 41.94
CA MET A 173 40.17 -54.94 43.01
C MET A 173 39.70 -54.38 44.36
N GLU A 174 38.68 -53.52 44.36
CA GLU A 174 38.06 -52.97 45.57
C GLU A 174 37.03 -53.93 46.21
N ILE A 175 36.65 -55.02 45.53
CA ILE A 175 35.80 -56.08 46.10
C ILE A 175 36.53 -56.70 47.29
N LYS A 176 35.96 -56.54 48.50
CA LYS A 176 36.56 -57.00 49.75
C LYS A 176 36.55 -58.52 49.88
N ASP A 177 35.48 -59.16 49.43
CA ASP A 177 35.38 -60.63 49.43
C ASP A 177 36.31 -61.23 48.37
N ALA A 178 37.14 -62.19 48.79
CA ALA A 178 38.15 -62.78 47.91
C ALA A 178 37.54 -63.70 46.84
N GLY A 179 36.46 -64.41 47.17
CA GLY A 179 35.78 -65.31 46.25
C GLY A 179 35.03 -64.54 45.17
N GLU A 180 34.32 -63.49 45.56
CA GLU A 180 33.63 -62.59 44.62
C GLU A 180 34.61 -61.84 43.73
N ARG A 181 35.75 -61.39 44.28
CA ARG A 181 36.81 -60.75 43.50
C ARG A 181 37.39 -61.69 42.44
N GLN A 182 37.67 -62.95 42.79
CA GLN A 182 38.17 -63.92 41.81
C GLN A 182 37.15 -64.23 40.72
N LYS A 183 35.87 -64.33 41.07
CA LYS A 183 34.79 -64.54 40.11
C LYS A 183 34.68 -63.36 39.13
N ALA A 184 34.73 -62.13 39.66
CA ALA A 184 34.72 -60.92 38.84
C ALA A 184 35.96 -60.79 37.95
N ILE A 185 37.15 -61.23 38.39
CA ILE A 185 38.36 -61.30 37.56
C ILE A 185 38.19 -62.31 36.42
N ALA A 186 37.62 -63.50 36.69
CA ALA A 186 37.40 -64.53 35.68
C ALA A 186 36.38 -64.09 34.62
N GLU A 187 35.30 -63.43 35.05
CA GLU A 187 34.26 -62.87 34.18
C GLU A 187 34.77 -61.65 33.37
N ASN A 188 35.83 -60.98 33.83
CA ASN A 188 36.46 -59.83 33.16
C ASN A 188 37.95 -60.05 32.85
N HIS A 189 38.33 -61.28 32.43
CA HIS A 189 39.72 -61.69 32.20
C HIS A 189 40.50 -60.76 31.24
N GLU A 190 39.81 -60.19 30.25
CA GLU A 190 40.34 -59.20 29.30
C GLU A 190 41.02 -58.00 29.98
N LEU A 191 40.61 -57.61 31.20
CA LEU A 191 41.17 -56.48 31.96
C LEU A 191 42.45 -56.83 32.74
N PHE A 192 42.75 -58.12 32.87
CA PHE A 192 43.88 -58.63 33.66
C PHE A 192 44.98 -59.26 32.80
N GLY A 193 44.75 -59.45 31.50
CA GLY A 193 45.80 -59.80 30.54
C GLY A 193 46.19 -61.28 30.56
N PHE A 194 45.24 -62.15 30.87
CA PHE A 194 45.39 -63.61 30.87
C PHE A 194 44.25 -64.25 30.09
#